data_AF-A0A367ZMH3-F1
#
_entry.id   AF-A0A367ZMH3-F1
#
_cell.length_a   1.000
_cell.length_b   1.000
_cell.length_c   1.000
_cell.angle_alpha   90.00
_cell.angle_beta   90.00
_cell.angle_gamma   90.00
#
_symmetry.space_group_name_H-M   'P 1'
#
loop_
_entity.id
_entity.type
_entity.pdbx_description
1 polymer ?
#
loop_
_entity_poly.entity_id
_entity_poly.type
_entity_poly.pdbx_seq_one_letter_code
_entity_poly.pdbx_strand_id
1 'polypeptide(L)'
;MGFQDLLHWIVGKRPAETAGAPVAGVRERRRFQRIEVNDGLVTLGDRGPFPISNLSYGGLRFDAGASEDGEASRAAPPTEGKAASEAFAIGQVYEARVNLHHVQLAATLKVCNVQGALVGCAFEKLSATQSRILSDILKPRIIGASLQEIDAAAIQNRDPNLRLRWFQGEDGAQIFLWQTLEGQTVKEEYYFLDYVITWDNRMQVLQTGRLRQEGGGKPGYGRIDPTSVAFFQVPSHRALKMGKVILEHATLPPGVRDPLLNGMAREERRLYHRYVLKEGEAGVKFHLGRNREGTLSVTNLSYNGLGVLLPEQELPRGLARGQELEGELQIGAEFIRVRVQLAYVTPQVAGGFMRVLDPAQNERLAEFLAPRLLGQALEELPAPMEEKPIAPSGARGYLFVGLHNTHLLALVAPGARLVHGRIAFMDRTLNWERNALVAYACPCGVIFPRDWELPSDAVERLPEVPAELRQMCRLMIESASLPEEVRAAWMNALTG
;
A
#
# COMPACT_ATOMS: atom_id res chain seq x y z
N MET A 1 4.95 -46.33 26.22
CA MET A 1 4.59 -45.74 24.91
C MET A 1 5.38 -44.46 24.78
N GLY A 2 6.27 -44.35 23.79
CA GLY A 2 7.10 -43.15 23.60
C GLY A 2 6.25 -41.96 23.14
N PHE A 3 6.74 -40.74 23.31
CA PHE A 3 6.02 -39.52 22.91
C PHE A 3 5.69 -39.50 21.40
N GLN A 4 6.57 -40.08 20.57
CA GLN A 4 6.29 -40.27 19.13
C GLN A 4 5.18 -41.29 18.90
N ASP A 5 5.14 -42.41 19.63
CA ASP A 5 4.06 -43.40 19.49
C ASP A 5 2.70 -42.82 19.91
N LEU A 6 2.69 -41.94 20.92
CA LEU A 6 1.52 -41.21 21.37
C LEU A 6 1.03 -40.20 20.30
N LEU A 7 1.95 -39.50 19.64
CA LEU A 7 1.65 -38.59 18.52
C LEU A 7 1.09 -39.34 17.30
N HIS A 8 1.65 -40.51 16.95
CA HIS A 8 1.15 -41.31 15.84
C HIS A 8 -0.25 -41.90 16.12
N TRP A 9 -0.54 -42.24 17.38
CA TRP A 9 -1.86 -42.68 17.82
C TRP A 9 -2.90 -41.54 17.79
N ILE A 10 -2.55 -40.34 18.26
CA ILE A 10 -3.42 -39.15 18.26
C ILE A 10 -3.79 -38.71 16.82
N VAL A 11 -2.89 -38.90 15.85
CA VAL A 11 -3.05 -38.43 14.47
C VAL A 11 -3.56 -39.54 13.52
N GLY A 12 -3.90 -40.73 14.04
CA GLY A 12 -4.54 -41.81 13.28
C GLY A 12 -3.67 -42.44 12.17
N LYS A 13 -2.34 -42.23 12.18
CA LYS A 13 -1.44 -42.77 11.16
C LYS A 13 -0.93 -44.15 11.58
N ARG A 14 -1.25 -45.19 10.78
CA ARG A 14 -0.58 -46.50 10.90
C ARG A 14 0.89 -46.37 10.49
N PRO A 15 1.82 -47.08 11.15
CA PRO A 15 3.21 -47.08 10.73
C PRO A 15 3.32 -47.91 9.44
N ALA A 16 3.61 -47.27 8.31
CA ALA A 16 3.97 -47.96 7.08
C ALA A 16 5.20 -47.33 6.43
N GLU A 17 6.19 -48.21 6.27
CA GLU A 17 7.11 -48.34 5.15
C GLU A 17 7.98 -47.13 4.78
N THR A 18 9.22 -47.21 5.29
CA THR A 18 10.49 -46.70 4.74
C THR A 18 10.38 -45.94 3.41
N ALA A 19 10.18 -44.63 3.51
CA ALA A 19 10.57 -43.69 2.47
C ALA A 19 12.10 -43.53 2.47
N GLY A 20 12.71 -43.50 1.28
CA GLY A 20 14.15 -43.47 1.05
C GLY A 20 14.87 -42.33 1.77
N ALA A 21 16.14 -42.59 2.13
CA ALA A 21 16.99 -41.68 2.88
C ALA A 21 17.05 -40.28 2.24
N PRO A 22 16.91 -39.20 3.03
CA PRO A 22 17.08 -37.84 2.53
C PRO A 22 18.54 -37.60 2.14
N VAL A 23 18.73 -36.97 0.98
CA VAL A 23 20.02 -36.47 0.48
C VAL A 23 20.66 -35.58 1.55
N ALA A 24 21.94 -35.82 1.84
CA ALA A 24 22.70 -35.15 2.89
C ALA A 24 22.58 -33.62 2.82
N GLY A 25 22.11 -33.04 3.93
CA GLY A 25 21.64 -31.66 4.01
C GLY A 25 22.72 -30.60 3.96
N VAL A 26 22.47 -29.57 3.16
CA VAL A 26 22.99 -28.22 3.41
C VAL A 26 22.33 -27.74 4.70
N ARG A 27 23.05 -27.81 5.83
CA ARG A 27 22.62 -27.14 7.07
C ARG A 27 22.51 -25.64 6.79
N GLU A 28 21.30 -25.13 6.71
CA GLU A 28 20.99 -23.69 6.70
C GLU A 28 21.64 -23.05 7.93
N ARG A 29 22.77 -22.35 7.76
CA ARG A 29 23.46 -21.64 8.85
C ARG A 29 22.97 -20.19 9.01
N ARG A 30 22.06 -19.74 8.15
CA ARG A 30 21.64 -18.35 8.05
C ARG A 30 20.54 -18.07 9.07
N ARG A 31 20.67 -16.93 9.78
CA ARG A 31 19.67 -16.48 10.76
C ARG A 31 18.44 -15.84 10.12
N PHE A 32 18.59 -15.31 8.90
CA PHE A 32 17.53 -14.62 8.18
C PHE A 32 17.30 -15.29 6.83
N GLN A 33 16.03 -15.51 6.52
CA GLN A 33 15.60 -15.92 5.18
C GLN A 33 16.03 -14.86 4.16
N ARG A 34 16.49 -15.32 3.00
CA ARG A 34 16.80 -14.47 1.85
C ARG A 34 15.67 -14.58 0.85
N ILE A 35 15.24 -13.43 0.35
CA ILE A 35 14.22 -13.34 -0.68
C ILE A 35 14.89 -12.93 -1.98
N GLU A 36 14.52 -13.58 -3.07
CA GLU A 36 14.95 -13.19 -4.41
C GLU A 36 14.35 -11.83 -4.76
N VAL A 37 15.16 -10.97 -5.38
CA VAL A 37 14.78 -9.61 -5.75
C VAL A 37 15.13 -9.45 -7.22
N ASN A 38 14.21 -8.92 -8.01
CA ASN A 38 14.41 -8.72 -9.45
C ASN A 38 14.35 -7.24 -9.85
N ASP A 39 14.11 -6.36 -8.88
CA ASP A 39 13.82 -4.93 -9.04
C ASP A 39 14.75 -4.06 -8.18
N GLY A 40 15.93 -4.61 -7.84
CA GLY A 40 16.89 -3.99 -6.94
C GLY A 40 18.24 -3.76 -7.62
N LEU A 41 18.81 -2.58 -7.39
CA LEU A 41 20.15 -2.20 -7.85
C LEU A 41 21.01 -1.75 -6.67
N VAL A 42 22.32 -1.99 -6.75
CA VAL A 42 23.28 -1.48 -5.77
C VAL A 42 24.46 -0.81 -6.46
N THR A 43 24.85 0.35 -5.94
CA THR A 43 26.09 1.05 -6.29
C THR A 43 27.01 1.06 -5.07
N LEU A 44 28.29 0.78 -5.25
CA LEU A 44 29.33 0.71 -4.20
C LEU A 44 30.43 1.74 -4.49
N GLY A 45 30.44 2.85 -3.75
CA GLY A 45 31.24 4.02 -4.10
C GLY A 45 30.92 4.46 -5.54
N ASP A 46 31.94 4.51 -6.40
CA ASP A 46 31.81 4.86 -7.81
C ASP A 46 31.57 3.66 -8.75
N ARG A 47 31.24 2.47 -8.20
CA ARG A 47 31.09 1.23 -8.97
C ARG A 47 29.64 0.76 -9.01
N GLY A 48 29.18 0.33 -10.18
CA GLY A 48 27.80 -0.11 -10.43
C GLY A 48 27.09 0.81 -11.42
N PRO A 49 25.75 0.71 -11.56
CA PRO A 49 24.84 -0.11 -10.75
C PRO A 49 24.94 -1.61 -11.05
N PHE A 50 24.67 -2.45 -10.04
CA PHE A 50 24.63 -3.90 -10.16
C PHE A 50 23.26 -4.46 -9.73
N PRO A 51 22.69 -5.44 -10.44
CA PRO A 51 21.44 -6.08 -10.07
C PRO A 51 21.59 -6.93 -8.81
N ILE A 52 20.70 -6.68 -7.85
CA ILE A 52 20.58 -7.46 -6.61
C ILE A 52 19.83 -8.73 -6.94
N SER A 53 20.43 -9.89 -6.64
CA SER A 53 19.83 -11.22 -6.83
C SER A 53 19.04 -11.69 -5.60
N ASN A 54 19.45 -11.31 -4.38
CA ASN A 54 18.68 -11.56 -3.17
C ASN A 54 18.98 -10.56 -2.05
N LEU A 55 18.03 -10.45 -1.13
CA LEU A 55 18.05 -9.51 -0.01
C LEU A 55 17.57 -10.20 1.28
N SER A 56 18.09 -9.75 2.41
CA SER A 56 17.68 -10.14 3.77
C SER A 56 17.90 -8.97 4.73
N TYR A 57 17.40 -9.09 5.95
CA TYR A 57 17.65 -8.09 7.01
C TYR A 57 19.13 -7.87 7.31
N GLY A 58 19.98 -8.89 7.08
CA GLY A 58 21.42 -8.82 7.39
C GLY A 58 22.32 -8.49 6.21
N GLY A 59 21.81 -8.42 4.98
CA GLY A 59 22.64 -8.18 3.80
C GLY A 59 21.98 -8.53 2.48
N LEU A 60 22.74 -8.36 1.40
CA LEU A 60 22.30 -8.57 0.02
C LEU A 60 23.33 -9.37 -0.78
N ARG A 61 22.93 -9.85 -1.97
CA ARG A 61 23.83 -10.42 -2.97
C ARG A 61 23.53 -9.79 -4.32
N PHE A 62 24.53 -9.36 -5.05
CA PHE A 62 24.39 -8.80 -6.40
C PHE A 62 25.26 -9.53 -7.41
N ASP A 63 24.95 -9.36 -8.69
CA ASP A 63 25.72 -9.87 -9.81
C ASP A 63 26.57 -8.75 -10.41
N ALA A 64 27.89 -8.84 -10.24
CA ALA A 64 28.84 -7.88 -10.78
C ALA A 64 29.13 -8.07 -12.29
N GLY A 65 28.68 -9.19 -12.87
CA GLY A 65 28.86 -9.50 -14.30
C GLY A 65 27.72 -9.02 -15.18
N ALA A 66 26.59 -8.62 -14.59
CA ALA A 66 25.44 -8.08 -15.29
C ALA A 66 25.42 -6.54 -15.14
N SER A 67 26.15 -5.81 -15.99
CA SER A 67 25.92 -4.36 -16.11
C SER A 67 24.66 -4.10 -16.94
N GLU A 68 23.85 -3.11 -16.55
CA GLU A 68 22.52 -2.80 -17.11
C GLU A 68 22.46 -2.34 -18.58
N ASP A 69 23.57 -2.32 -19.34
CA ASP A 69 23.57 -1.99 -20.78
C ASP A 69 23.01 -3.13 -21.66
N GLY A 70 21.89 -3.71 -21.23
CA GLY A 70 21.20 -4.83 -21.85
C GLY A 70 20.53 -4.53 -23.19
N GLU A 71 20.52 -3.27 -23.70
CA GLU A 71 19.81 -2.96 -24.95
C GLU A 71 20.43 -1.92 -25.92
N ALA A 72 21.65 -1.39 -25.72
CA ALA A 72 22.21 -0.42 -26.68
C ALA A 72 23.73 -0.50 -26.99
N SER A 73 24.45 -1.58 -26.65
CA SER A 73 25.85 -1.74 -27.10
C SER A 73 26.08 -3.07 -27.80
N ARG A 74 25.77 -3.11 -29.10
CA ARG A 74 26.21 -4.15 -30.04
C ARG A 74 27.50 -3.76 -30.79
N ALA A 75 28.36 -2.96 -30.18
CA ALA A 75 29.61 -2.51 -30.81
C ALA A 75 30.80 -2.52 -29.84
N ALA A 76 30.99 -3.61 -29.08
CA ALA A 76 32.30 -4.18 -28.74
C ALA A 76 32.07 -5.41 -27.83
N PRO A 77 32.80 -6.53 -28.00
CA PRO A 77 32.88 -7.55 -26.97
C PRO A 77 33.45 -6.91 -25.69
N PRO A 78 33.01 -7.33 -24.48
CA PRO A 78 33.58 -6.83 -23.24
C PRO A 78 35.08 -7.16 -23.25
N THR A 79 35.90 -6.12 -23.38
CA THR A 79 37.35 -6.22 -23.20
C THR A 79 37.61 -6.74 -21.79
N GLU A 80 38.04 -8.00 -21.72
CA GLU A 80 38.63 -8.70 -20.58
C GLU A 80 37.90 -8.49 -19.25
N GLY A 81 36.94 -9.40 -18.98
CA GLY A 81 36.31 -9.55 -17.68
C GLY A 81 37.33 -9.79 -16.58
N LYS A 82 37.72 -8.74 -15.88
CA LYS A 82 38.29 -8.86 -14.55
C LYS A 82 37.26 -9.58 -13.69
N ALA A 83 37.61 -10.76 -13.19
CA ALA A 83 36.74 -11.53 -12.32
C ALA A 83 36.28 -10.63 -11.15
N ALA A 84 35.05 -10.79 -10.67
CA ALA A 84 34.57 -9.97 -9.55
C ALA A 84 35.46 -10.09 -8.30
N SER A 85 36.26 -11.17 -8.21
CA SER A 85 37.31 -11.37 -7.21
C SER A 85 38.48 -10.38 -7.28
N GLU A 86 38.74 -9.77 -8.44
CA GLU A 86 39.74 -8.71 -8.60
C GLU A 86 39.16 -7.33 -8.27
N ALA A 87 37.87 -7.14 -8.52
CA ALA A 87 37.18 -5.89 -8.20
C ALA A 87 36.87 -5.79 -6.71
N PHE A 88 36.36 -6.85 -6.07
CA PHE A 88 35.86 -6.82 -4.70
C PHE A 88 36.67 -7.73 -3.79
N ALA A 89 37.28 -7.16 -2.75
CA ALA A 89 38.00 -7.92 -1.74
C ALA A 89 37.08 -8.30 -0.57
N ILE A 90 37.13 -9.57 -0.14
CA ILE A 90 36.42 -10.04 1.05
C ILE A 90 36.92 -9.26 2.27
N GLY A 91 35.98 -8.81 3.11
CA GLY A 91 36.24 -8.00 4.31
C GLY A 91 36.23 -6.50 4.05
N GLN A 92 36.31 -6.06 2.78
CA GLN A 92 36.27 -4.65 2.42
C GLN A 92 34.89 -4.05 2.66
N VAL A 93 34.88 -2.80 3.10
CA VAL A 93 33.68 -2.03 3.43
C VAL A 93 33.52 -0.90 2.42
N TYR A 94 32.29 -0.71 1.92
CA TYR A 94 31.94 0.29 0.94
C TYR A 94 30.74 1.11 1.43
N GLU A 95 30.77 2.42 1.16
CA GLU A 95 29.54 3.19 1.10
C GLU A 95 28.72 2.74 -0.10
N ALA A 96 27.43 2.51 0.12
CA ALA A 96 26.55 1.92 -0.86
C ALA A 96 25.26 2.72 -1.00
N ARG A 97 24.76 2.79 -2.23
CA ARG A 97 23.39 3.22 -2.53
C ARG A 97 22.62 2.01 -3.05
N VAL A 98 21.64 1.57 -2.27
CA VAL A 98 20.78 0.43 -2.60
C VAL A 98 19.44 0.99 -3.06
N ASN A 99 19.11 0.79 -4.33
CA ASN A 99 17.83 1.18 -4.91
C ASN A 99 16.93 -0.06 -4.95
N LEU A 100 15.77 -0.01 -4.30
CA LEU A 100 14.77 -1.07 -4.27
C LEU A 100 13.44 -0.47 -4.74
N HIS A 101 13.06 -0.71 -6.00
CA HIS A 101 12.02 0.04 -6.70
C HIS A 101 12.22 1.58 -6.62
N HIS A 102 11.30 2.29 -5.96
CA HIS A 102 11.30 3.75 -5.79
C HIS A 102 11.93 4.19 -4.47
N VAL A 103 12.63 3.29 -3.77
CA VAL A 103 13.27 3.57 -2.49
C VAL A 103 14.77 3.50 -2.65
N GLN A 104 15.45 4.58 -2.29
CA GLN A 104 16.91 4.63 -2.19
C GLN A 104 17.33 4.55 -0.72
N LEU A 105 18.27 3.65 -0.44
CA LEU A 105 18.85 3.42 0.88
C LEU A 105 20.36 3.66 0.80
N ALA A 106 20.85 4.71 1.46
CA ALA A 106 22.28 4.84 1.73
C ALA A 106 22.66 3.88 2.85
N ALA A 107 23.67 3.03 2.67
CA ALA A 107 24.09 2.06 3.68
C ALA A 107 25.59 1.77 3.56
N THR A 108 26.16 1.17 4.60
CA THR A 108 27.54 0.66 4.56
C THR A 108 27.52 -0.86 4.39
N LEU A 109 28.14 -1.35 3.32
CA LEU A 109 28.16 -2.78 2.98
C LEU A 109 29.58 -3.36 3.12
N LYS A 110 29.67 -4.49 3.82
CA LYS A 110 30.90 -5.29 3.91
C LYS A 110 30.81 -6.49 3.00
N VAL A 111 31.80 -6.66 2.12
CA VAL A 111 31.90 -7.84 1.25
C VAL A 111 32.21 -9.07 2.12
N CYS A 112 31.32 -10.04 2.11
CA CYS A 112 31.43 -11.27 2.92
C CYS A 112 31.87 -12.47 2.09
N ASN A 113 31.50 -12.52 0.81
CA ASN A 113 31.96 -13.53 -0.12
C ASN A 113 31.94 -13.02 -1.57
N VAL A 114 32.76 -13.67 -2.40
CA VAL A 114 32.77 -13.49 -3.85
C VAL A 114 32.82 -14.87 -4.48
N GLN A 115 31.85 -15.18 -5.35
CA GLN A 115 31.75 -16.47 -6.04
C GLN A 115 31.46 -16.22 -7.52
N GLY A 116 32.49 -16.31 -8.36
CA GLY A 116 32.37 -15.95 -9.77
C GLY A 116 32.01 -14.47 -9.91
N ALA A 117 30.89 -14.17 -10.55
CA ALA A 117 30.35 -12.81 -10.68
C ALA A 117 29.47 -12.38 -9.48
N LEU A 118 29.08 -13.32 -8.61
CA LEU A 118 28.19 -13.03 -7.49
C LEU A 118 28.96 -12.52 -6.27
N VAL A 119 28.55 -11.37 -5.75
CA VAL A 119 29.15 -10.74 -4.58
C VAL A 119 28.11 -10.67 -3.47
N GLY A 120 28.38 -11.31 -2.33
CA GLY A 120 27.52 -11.26 -1.16
C GLY A 120 28.06 -10.26 -0.13
N CYS A 121 27.20 -9.34 0.28
CA CYS A 121 27.52 -8.30 1.26
C CYS A 121 26.64 -8.41 2.50
N ALA A 122 27.18 -8.00 3.65
CA ALA A 122 26.42 -7.75 4.87
C ALA A 122 26.26 -6.25 5.11
N PHE A 123 25.13 -5.84 5.69
CA PHE A 123 24.99 -4.49 6.22
C PHE A 123 25.85 -4.37 7.48
N GLU A 124 26.79 -3.42 7.52
CA GLU A 124 27.61 -3.16 8.71
C GLU A 124 26.79 -2.47 9.80
N LYS A 125 26.11 -1.38 9.43
CA LYS A 125 25.21 -0.62 10.29
C LYS A 125 24.05 -0.10 9.45
N LEU A 126 22.84 -0.41 9.90
CA LEU A 126 21.64 0.26 9.44
C LEU A 126 21.15 1.15 10.58
N SER A 127 20.79 2.39 10.27
CA SER A 127 19.99 3.18 11.21
C SER A 127 18.64 2.48 11.46
N ALA A 128 17.94 2.88 12.51
CA ALA A 128 16.62 2.31 12.79
C ALA A 128 15.61 2.68 11.68
N THR A 129 15.64 3.90 11.13
CA THR A 129 14.94 4.26 9.87
C THR A 129 15.24 3.29 8.73
N GLN A 130 16.53 3.08 8.43
CA GLN A 130 16.95 2.22 7.32
C GLN A 130 16.49 0.77 7.52
N SER A 131 16.58 0.28 8.75
CA SER A 131 16.09 -1.06 9.13
C SER A 131 14.57 -1.19 8.96
N ARG A 132 13.80 -0.14 9.30
CA ARG A 132 12.35 -0.11 9.10
C ARG A 132 11.97 -0.08 7.63
N ILE A 133 12.63 0.75 6.83
CA ILE A 133 12.42 0.80 5.37
C ILE A 133 12.69 -0.58 4.78
N LEU A 134 13.81 -1.20 5.13
CA LEU A 134 14.15 -2.55 4.70
C LEU A 134 13.09 -3.58 5.15
N SER A 135 12.54 -3.43 6.36
CA SER A 135 11.45 -4.29 6.86
C SER A 135 10.14 -4.09 6.12
N ASP A 136 9.74 -2.85 5.82
CA ASP A 136 8.54 -2.54 5.04
C ASP A 136 8.63 -3.17 3.62
N ILE A 137 9.84 -3.35 3.09
CA ILE A 137 10.11 -4.00 1.80
C ILE A 137 10.15 -5.53 1.92
N LEU A 138 10.86 -6.07 2.90
CA LEU A 138 11.10 -7.51 3.02
C LEU A 138 9.92 -8.26 3.62
N LYS A 139 9.27 -7.69 4.65
CA LYS A 139 8.28 -8.39 5.46
C LYS A 139 7.10 -8.92 4.63
N PRO A 140 6.47 -8.14 3.72
CA PRO A 140 5.40 -8.67 2.88
C PRO A 140 5.88 -9.82 1.98
N ARG A 141 7.11 -9.75 1.45
CA ARG A 141 7.66 -10.80 0.59
C ARG A 141 7.94 -12.10 1.34
N ILE A 142 8.48 -11.99 2.57
CA ILE A 142 8.72 -13.13 3.47
C ILE A 142 7.39 -13.82 3.80
N ILE A 143 6.37 -13.04 4.16
CA ILE A 143 5.02 -13.56 4.41
C ILE A 143 4.51 -14.31 3.17
N GLY A 144 4.62 -13.71 1.99
CA GLY A 144 4.27 -14.35 0.72
C GLY A 144 4.94 -15.70 0.56
N ALA A 145 6.28 -15.72 0.60
CA ALA A 145 7.08 -16.94 0.42
C ALA A 145 6.77 -18.05 1.45
N SER A 146 6.26 -17.68 2.62
CA SER A 146 5.89 -18.61 3.69
C SER A 146 4.48 -19.22 3.56
N LEU A 147 3.61 -18.69 2.69
CA LEU A 147 2.23 -19.16 2.58
C LEU A 147 2.17 -20.59 2.05
N GLN A 148 1.53 -21.47 2.81
CA GLN A 148 1.30 -22.87 2.47
C GLN A 148 -0.17 -23.24 2.66
N GLU A 149 -0.69 -24.12 1.80
CA GLU A 149 -2.04 -24.64 1.95
C GLU A 149 -2.10 -25.61 3.14
N ILE A 150 -3.06 -25.38 4.02
CA ILE A 150 -3.43 -26.32 5.07
C ILE A 150 -4.54 -27.21 4.51
N ASP A 151 -4.38 -28.53 4.65
CA ASP A 151 -5.45 -29.47 4.34
C ASP A 151 -6.60 -29.29 5.35
N ALA A 152 -7.57 -28.45 4.96
CA ALA A 152 -8.70 -28.05 5.80
C ALA A 152 -9.82 -29.11 5.84
N ALA A 153 -9.57 -30.35 5.43
CA ALA A 153 -10.56 -31.44 5.45
C ALA A 153 -11.22 -31.67 6.83
N ALA A 154 -10.62 -31.16 7.91
CA ALA A 154 -11.14 -31.28 9.28
C ALA A 154 -11.94 -30.05 9.80
N ILE A 155 -11.99 -28.92 9.08
CA ILE A 155 -12.46 -27.64 9.65
C ILE A 155 -13.73 -27.16 8.94
N GLN A 156 -14.81 -27.85 9.26
CA GLN A 156 -16.22 -27.41 9.23
C GLN A 156 -16.70 -26.59 8.01
N ASN A 157 -17.25 -27.31 7.02
CA ASN A 157 -18.16 -26.73 6.02
C ASN A 157 -19.44 -26.21 6.72
N ARG A 158 -19.59 -24.89 6.81
CA ARG A 158 -20.87 -24.25 7.20
C ARG A 158 -21.92 -24.28 6.07
N ASP A 159 -21.51 -24.58 4.83
CA ASP A 159 -22.38 -24.75 3.66
C ASP A 159 -21.91 -25.99 2.86
N PRO A 160 -22.77 -27.00 2.62
CA PRO A 160 -22.40 -28.21 1.88
C PRO A 160 -22.01 -27.95 0.42
N ASN A 161 -22.34 -26.78 -0.14
CA ASN A 161 -22.06 -26.43 -1.53
C ASN A 161 -20.73 -25.69 -1.72
N LEU A 162 -20.02 -25.39 -0.64
CA LEU A 162 -18.77 -24.64 -0.70
C LEU A 162 -17.60 -25.48 -0.18
N ARG A 163 -16.49 -25.41 -0.90
CA ARG A 163 -15.17 -25.89 -0.46
C ARG A 163 -14.38 -24.70 0.08
N LEU A 164 -13.89 -24.83 1.31
CA LEU A 164 -12.92 -23.89 1.87
C LEU A 164 -11.50 -24.36 1.55
N ARG A 165 -10.70 -23.48 0.95
CA ARG A 165 -9.24 -23.62 0.89
C ARG A 165 -8.62 -22.62 1.84
N TRP A 166 -7.67 -23.08 2.64
CA TRP A 166 -7.03 -22.28 3.66
C TRP A 166 -5.52 -22.30 3.48
N PHE A 167 -4.92 -21.12 3.38
CA PHE A 167 -3.48 -20.93 3.33
C PHE A 167 -3.02 -20.19 4.57
N GLN A 168 -1.88 -20.58 5.12
CA GLN A 168 -1.27 -19.98 6.30
C GLN A 168 0.20 -19.69 6.04
N GLY A 169 0.68 -18.56 6.54
CA GLY A 169 2.08 -18.15 6.50
C GLY A 169 2.55 -17.60 7.84
N GLU A 170 3.74 -16.99 7.82
CA GLU A 170 4.35 -16.30 8.95
C GLU A 170 3.51 -15.09 9.42
N ASP A 171 3.79 -14.64 10.65
CA ASP A 171 3.10 -13.51 11.29
C ASP A 171 1.57 -13.61 11.32
N GLY A 172 1.06 -14.85 11.36
CA GLY A 172 -0.38 -15.12 11.42
C GLY A 172 -1.09 -14.79 10.11
N ALA A 173 -0.38 -14.66 8.99
CA ALA A 173 -0.97 -14.42 7.70
C ALA A 173 -1.84 -15.60 7.27
N GLN A 174 -3.05 -15.31 6.80
CA GLN A 174 -4.04 -16.33 6.41
C GLN A 174 -4.80 -15.89 5.17
N ILE A 175 -5.08 -16.84 4.27
CA ILE A 175 -5.97 -16.65 3.12
C ILE A 175 -7.04 -17.73 3.17
N PHE A 176 -8.30 -17.31 3.18
CA PHE A 176 -9.46 -18.18 3.09
C PHE A 176 -10.15 -17.96 1.76
N LEU A 177 -10.36 -19.05 1.01
CA LEU A 177 -11.05 -19.03 -0.27
C LEU A 177 -12.25 -19.96 -0.21
N TRP A 178 -13.44 -19.40 -0.38
CA TRP A 178 -14.67 -20.18 -0.51
C TRP A 178 -14.95 -20.38 -1.98
N GLN A 179 -14.93 -21.63 -2.43
CA GLN A 179 -15.18 -22.02 -3.81
C GLN A 179 -16.43 -22.89 -3.91
N THR A 180 -17.17 -22.80 -5.01
CA THR A 180 -18.20 -23.80 -5.32
C THR A 180 -17.55 -25.16 -5.60
N LEU A 181 -18.35 -26.22 -5.66
CA LEU A 181 -17.85 -27.56 -6.02
C LEU A 181 -17.23 -27.60 -7.43
N GLU A 182 -17.69 -26.72 -8.32
CA GLU A 182 -17.14 -26.50 -9.66
C GLU A 182 -15.85 -25.65 -9.67
N GLY A 183 -15.39 -25.20 -8.50
CA GLY A 183 -14.15 -24.44 -8.33
C GLY A 183 -14.28 -22.93 -8.54
N GLN A 184 -15.50 -22.39 -8.64
CA GLN A 184 -15.70 -20.94 -8.77
C GLN A 184 -15.53 -20.25 -7.42
N THR A 185 -14.67 -19.23 -7.34
CA THR A 185 -14.47 -18.49 -6.09
C THR A 185 -15.65 -17.57 -5.80
N VAL A 186 -16.29 -17.79 -4.66
CA VAL A 186 -17.47 -17.04 -4.18
C VAL A 186 -17.07 -15.91 -3.25
N LYS A 187 -16.14 -16.19 -2.34
CA LYS A 187 -15.67 -15.24 -1.34
C LYS A 187 -14.21 -15.50 -1.02
N GLU A 188 -13.52 -14.45 -0.62
CA GLU A 188 -12.13 -14.49 -0.24
C GLU A 188 -11.90 -13.58 0.97
N GLU A 189 -11.07 -14.02 1.91
CA GLU A 189 -10.64 -13.25 3.08
C GLU A 189 -9.13 -13.41 3.28
N TYR A 190 -8.42 -12.29 3.46
CA TYR A 190 -6.97 -12.21 3.59
C TYR A 190 -6.68 -11.48 4.88
N TYR A 191 -5.83 -12.08 5.70
CA TYR A 191 -5.41 -11.52 6.97
C TYR A 191 -3.90 -11.46 6.97
N PHE A 192 -3.31 -10.29 7.21
CA PHE A 192 -1.86 -10.11 7.31
C PHE A 192 -1.54 -8.77 7.96
N LEU A 193 -0.50 -8.67 8.79
CA LEU A 193 0.01 -7.39 9.33
C LEU A 193 -1.09 -6.47 9.91
N ASP A 194 -2.04 -7.04 10.66
CA ASP A 194 -3.25 -6.40 11.19
C ASP A 194 -4.28 -5.93 10.14
N TYR A 195 -4.03 -6.11 8.84
CA TYR A 195 -4.99 -5.84 7.78
C TYR A 195 -5.89 -7.02 7.49
N VAL A 196 -7.09 -6.69 7.05
CA VAL A 196 -8.04 -7.60 6.43
C VAL A 196 -8.35 -7.10 5.03
N ILE A 197 -8.32 -7.99 4.04
CA ILE A 197 -8.95 -7.75 2.75
C ILE A 197 -10.05 -8.80 2.61
N THR A 198 -11.26 -8.39 2.24
CA THR A 198 -12.33 -9.33 1.89
C THR A 198 -12.87 -8.99 0.52
N TRP A 199 -13.11 -10.02 -0.27
CA TRP A 199 -13.70 -9.92 -1.59
C TRP A 199 -14.92 -10.83 -1.66
N ASP A 200 -16.09 -10.25 -1.90
CA ASP A 200 -17.30 -10.99 -2.19
C ASP A 200 -17.56 -10.94 -3.70
N ASN A 201 -17.37 -12.07 -4.39
CA ASN A 201 -17.55 -12.15 -5.85
C ASN A 201 -19.04 -12.09 -6.25
N ARG A 202 -19.98 -12.41 -5.36
CA ARG A 202 -21.42 -12.29 -5.66
C ARG A 202 -21.85 -10.84 -5.67
N MET A 203 -21.37 -10.08 -4.69
CA MET A 203 -21.67 -8.65 -4.56
C MET A 203 -20.73 -7.76 -5.37
N GLN A 204 -19.60 -8.30 -5.86
CA GLN A 204 -18.51 -7.56 -6.49
C GLN A 204 -17.98 -6.43 -5.58
N VAL A 205 -17.86 -6.73 -4.29
CA VAL A 205 -17.45 -5.77 -3.26
C VAL A 205 -16.11 -6.21 -2.66
N LEU A 206 -15.09 -5.34 -2.79
CA LEU A 206 -13.87 -5.43 -2.01
C LEU A 206 -13.97 -4.48 -0.82
N GLN A 207 -13.68 -4.99 0.37
CA GLN A 207 -13.50 -4.19 1.57
C GLN A 207 -12.12 -4.47 2.15
N THR A 208 -11.55 -3.45 2.75
CA THR A 208 -10.36 -3.60 3.57
C THR A 208 -10.66 -3.13 4.97
N GLY A 209 -10.00 -3.69 5.97
CA GLY A 209 -10.11 -3.26 7.34
C GLY A 209 -8.83 -3.46 8.10
N ARG A 210 -8.86 -3.09 9.37
CA ARG A 210 -7.80 -3.35 10.33
C ARG A 210 -8.36 -4.05 11.55
N LEU A 211 -7.58 -4.95 12.13
CA LEU A 211 -7.92 -5.60 13.39
C LEU A 211 -7.92 -4.57 14.52
N ARG A 212 -8.99 -4.57 15.32
CA ARG A 212 -9.08 -3.80 16.56
C ARG A 212 -8.10 -4.41 17.55
N GLN A 213 -7.14 -3.62 18.01
CA GLN A 213 -6.23 -4.04 19.08
C GLN A 213 -6.91 -3.91 20.44
N GLU A 214 -7.98 -4.68 20.68
CA GLU A 214 -8.61 -4.75 21.99
C GLU A 214 -8.02 -5.92 22.78
N GLY A 215 -7.21 -5.61 23.80
CA GLY A 215 -6.82 -6.57 24.83
C GLY A 215 -5.65 -7.50 24.51
N GLY A 216 -4.49 -6.96 24.08
CA GLY A 216 -3.13 -7.50 24.33
C GLY A 216 -2.75 -8.93 23.90
N GLY A 217 -3.69 -9.76 23.44
CA GLY A 217 -3.47 -11.10 22.96
C GLY A 217 -3.13 -11.07 21.47
N LYS A 218 -2.11 -11.83 21.06
CA LYS A 218 -1.97 -12.17 19.64
C LYS A 218 -3.27 -12.84 19.19
N PRO A 219 -3.87 -12.45 18.05
CA PRO A 219 -5.03 -13.17 17.53
C PRO A 219 -4.67 -14.64 17.45
N GLY A 220 -5.49 -15.48 18.10
CA GLY A 220 -5.29 -16.93 18.10
C GLY A 220 -5.29 -17.48 16.68
N TYR A 221 -4.72 -18.67 16.50
CA TYR A 221 -4.82 -19.39 15.24
C TYR A 221 -6.28 -19.67 14.88
N GLY A 222 -6.68 -19.36 13.64
CA GLY A 222 -8.04 -19.59 13.13
C GLY A 222 -8.67 -18.34 12.50
N ARG A 223 -9.93 -18.48 12.11
CA ARG A 223 -10.70 -17.40 11.49
C ARG A 223 -10.91 -16.27 12.49
N ILE A 224 -10.52 -15.07 12.10
CA ILE A 224 -10.72 -13.85 12.88
C ILE A 224 -12.21 -13.50 12.91
N ASP A 225 -12.71 -13.13 14.08
CA ASP A 225 -14.10 -12.69 14.26
C ASP A 225 -14.31 -11.38 13.48
N PRO A 226 -15.29 -11.30 12.56
CA PRO A 226 -15.59 -10.06 11.83
C PRO A 226 -15.87 -8.85 12.73
N THR A 227 -16.37 -9.05 13.95
CA THR A 227 -16.63 -7.97 14.92
C THR A 227 -15.35 -7.32 15.44
N SER A 228 -14.22 -8.02 15.37
CA SER A 228 -12.89 -7.50 15.69
C SER A 228 -12.26 -6.68 14.56
N VAL A 229 -12.94 -6.54 13.41
CA VAL A 229 -12.43 -5.79 12.26
C VAL A 229 -13.09 -4.41 12.22
N ALA A 230 -12.27 -3.36 12.17
CA ALA A 230 -12.69 -2.02 11.78
C ALA A 230 -12.50 -1.87 10.27
N PHE A 231 -13.58 -1.95 9.49
CA PHE A 231 -13.53 -1.75 8.04
C PHE A 231 -13.30 -0.28 7.71
N PHE A 232 -12.42 -0.03 6.74
CA PHE A 232 -12.22 1.28 6.19
C PHE A 232 -13.39 1.64 5.28
N GLN A 233 -13.85 2.89 5.36
CA GLN A 233 -14.87 3.43 4.45
C GLN A 233 -14.41 3.37 2.99
N VAL A 234 -13.12 3.58 2.77
CA VAL A 234 -12.44 3.53 1.47
C VAL A 234 -11.36 2.46 1.56
N PRO A 235 -11.19 1.58 0.55
CA PRO A 235 -10.16 0.57 0.60
C PRO A 235 -8.77 1.15 0.90
N SER A 236 -8.05 0.57 1.86
CA SER A 236 -6.70 0.98 2.24
C SER A 236 -5.74 0.67 1.10
N HIS A 237 -5.15 1.72 0.53
CA HIS A 237 -4.11 1.60 -0.49
C HIS A 237 -2.91 0.79 0.03
N ARG A 238 -2.54 0.97 1.31
CA ARG A 238 -1.45 0.24 1.94
C ARG A 238 -1.75 -1.25 2.06
N ALA A 239 -2.96 -1.61 2.50
CA ALA A 239 -3.40 -3.00 2.55
C ALA A 239 -3.34 -3.64 1.15
N LEU A 240 -3.87 -2.97 0.12
CA LEU A 240 -3.84 -3.48 -1.25
C LEU A 240 -2.41 -3.67 -1.78
N LYS A 241 -1.52 -2.68 -1.57
CA LYS A 241 -0.13 -2.74 -2.02
C LYS A 241 0.64 -3.86 -1.32
N MET A 242 0.48 -3.99 0.00
CA MET A 242 1.11 -5.08 0.77
C MET A 242 0.54 -6.45 0.38
N GLY A 243 -0.78 -6.57 0.25
CA GLY A 243 -1.45 -7.80 -0.17
C GLY A 243 -1.00 -8.26 -1.54
N LYS A 244 -0.82 -7.33 -2.49
CA LYS A 244 -0.26 -7.61 -3.81
C LYS A 244 1.16 -8.16 -3.72
N VAL A 245 2.06 -7.51 -2.98
CA VAL A 245 3.44 -7.99 -2.80
C VAL A 245 3.49 -9.38 -2.14
N ILE A 246 2.63 -9.62 -1.14
CA ILE A 246 2.48 -10.94 -0.50
C ILE A 246 2.08 -11.98 -1.56
N LEU A 247 1.04 -11.72 -2.35
CA LEU A 247 0.54 -12.65 -3.35
C LEU A 247 1.52 -12.91 -4.50
N GLU A 248 2.30 -11.90 -4.92
CA GLU A 248 3.34 -12.03 -5.94
C GLU A 248 4.44 -13.02 -5.51
N HIS A 249 4.74 -13.06 -4.21
CA HIS A 249 5.75 -13.97 -3.64
C HIS A 249 5.14 -15.26 -3.08
N ALA A 250 3.81 -15.41 -3.13
CA ALA A 250 3.15 -16.57 -2.59
C ALA A 250 3.20 -17.76 -3.56
N THR A 251 3.47 -18.94 -3.01
CA THR A 251 3.43 -20.20 -3.76
C THR A 251 1.99 -20.73 -3.84
N LEU A 252 1.07 -19.87 -4.28
CA LEU A 252 -0.33 -20.21 -4.49
C LEU A 252 -0.53 -20.77 -5.90
N PRO A 253 -1.50 -21.69 -6.12
CA PRO A 253 -1.83 -22.15 -7.46
C PRO A 253 -2.22 -20.97 -8.36
N PRO A 254 -1.78 -20.91 -9.63
CA PRO A 254 -2.03 -19.76 -10.52
C PRO A 254 -3.52 -19.42 -10.68
N GLY A 255 -4.39 -20.43 -10.79
CA GLY A 255 -5.84 -20.24 -10.89
C GLY A 255 -6.48 -19.63 -9.63
N VAL A 256 -5.76 -19.65 -8.50
CA VAL A 256 -6.10 -18.88 -7.30
C VAL A 256 -5.39 -17.54 -7.35
N ARG A 257 -4.06 -17.50 -7.44
CA ARG A 257 -3.25 -16.30 -7.29
C ARG A 257 -3.61 -15.17 -8.26
N ASP A 258 -3.74 -15.49 -9.55
CA ASP A 258 -3.80 -14.47 -10.60
C ASP A 258 -5.14 -13.69 -10.58
N PRO A 259 -6.32 -14.32 -10.39
CA PRO A 259 -7.56 -13.59 -10.14
C PRO A 259 -7.48 -12.58 -8.98
N LEU A 260 -6.78 -12.94 -7.90
CA LEU A 260 -6.65 -12.11 -6.69
C LEU A 260 -5.78 -10.90 -6.94
N LEU A 261 -4.62 -11.13 -7.56
CA LEU A 261 -3.73 -10.07 -8.00
C LEU A 261 -4.45 -9.10 -8.94
N ASN A 262 -5.23 -9.62 -9.90
CA ASN A 262 -6.00 -8.80 -10.82
C ASN A 262 -7.09 -7.99 -10.12
N GLY A 263 -7.79 -8.60 -9.15
CA GLY A 263 -8.79 -7.92 -8.32
C GLY A 263 -8.18 -6.79 -7.51
N MET A 264 -7.10 -7.07 -6.76
CA MET A 264 -6.39 -6.06 -5.95
C MET A 264 -5.81 -4.94 -6.83
N ALA A 265 -5.14 -5.27 -7.94
CA ALA A 265 -4.57 -4.27 -8.86
C ALA A 265 -5.65 -3.41 -9.54
N ARG A 266 -6.85 -3.95 -9.75
CA ARG A 266 -7.99 -3.18 -10.25
C ARG A 266 -8.50 -2.19 -9.20
N GLU A 267 -8.69 -2.64 -7.97
CA GLU A 267 -9.17 -1.76 -6.89
C GLU A 267 -8.11 -0.73 -6.47
N GLU A 268 -6.84 -1.11 -6.46
CA GLU A 268 -5.71 -0.20 -6.24
C GLU A 268 -5.76 0.96 -7.25
N ARG A 269 -5.88 0.64 -8.56
CA ARG A 269 -6.03 1.67 -9.62
C ARG A 269 -7.26 2.55 -9.42
N ARG A 270 -8.37 2.01 -8.92
CA ARG A 270 -9.60 2.79 -8.67
C ARG A 270 -9.42 3.81 -7.54
N LEU A 271 -8.63 3.50 -6.52
CA LEU A 271 -8.36 4.42 -5.40
C LEU A 271 -7.69 5.72 -5.86
N TYR A 272 -6.81 5.64 -6.87
CA TYR A 272 -6.12 6.81 -7.42
C TYR A 272 -7.06 7.81 -8.12
N HIS A 273 -8.31 7.43 -8.36
CA HIS A 273 -9.23 8.25 -9.13
C HIS A 273 -10.53 8.55 -8.38
N ARG A 274 -10.92 7.73 -7.39
CA ARG A 274 -12.27 7.76 -6.81
C ARG A 274 -12.34 8.45 -5.45
N TYR A 275 -12.99 9.61 -5.44
CA TYR A 275 -13.44 10.29 -4.24
C TYR A 275 -14.82 9.78 -3.83
N VAL A 276 -14.98 9.35 -2.58
CA VAL A 276 -16.25 8.92 -1.98
C VAL A 276 -16.72 10.04 -1.07
N LEU A 277 -17.88 10.60 -1.37
CA LEU A 277 -18.39 11.76 -0.65
C LEU A 277 -18.87 11.34 0.74
N LYS A 278 -18.57 12.17 1.75
CA LYS A 278 -19.05 11.92 3.12
C LYS A 278 -20.54 12.25 3.23
N GLU A 279 -21.23 11.54 4.11
CA GLU A 279 -22.61 11.87 4.46
C GLU A 279 -22.66 13.30 5.04
N GLY A 280 -23.51 14.16 4.48
CA GLY A 280 -23.58 15.58 4.83
C GLY A 280 -22.64 16.50 4.05
N GLU A 281 -21.77 15.98 3.17
CA GLU A 281 -20.98 16.77 2.23
C GLU A 281 -21.89 17.26 1.09
N ALA A 282 -22.77 18.22 1.41
CA ALA A 282 -23.89 18.69 0.59
C ALA A 282 -23.50 19.37 -0.75
N GLY A 283 -22.22 19.37 -1.10
CA GLY A 283 -21.64 20.23 -2.12
C GLY A 283 -21.63 19.68 -3.53
N VAL A 284 -21.86 18.37 -3.76
CA VAL A 284 -21.81 17.79 -5.11
C VAL A 284 -23.11 17.12 -5.50
N LYS A 285 -23.71 17.64 -6.57
CA LYS A 285 -24.99 17.16 -7.11
C LYS A 285 -24.88 16.97 -8.61
N PHE A 286 -25.60 16.00 -9.15
CA PHE A 286 -25.71 15.80 -10.59
C PHE A 286 -27.11 16.19 -11.04
N HIS A 287 -27.20 17.27 -11.82
CA HIS A 287 -28.43 17.77 -12.41
C HIS A 287 -28.61 17.13 -13.78
N LEU A 288 -29.68 16.37 -13.94
CA LEU A 288 -30.01 15.75 -15.22
C LEU A 288 -30.32 16.84 -16.27
N GLY A 289 -29.83 16.66 -17.49
CA GLY A 289 -30.01 17.63 -18.58
C GLY A 289 -31.43 17.67 -19.13
N ARG A 290 -31.68 18.59 -20.09
CA ARG A 290 -33.02 19.00 -20.61
C ARG A 290 -34.05 17.90 -20.94
N ASN A 291 -33.63 16.67 -21.17
CA ASN A 291 -34.52 15.55 -21.49
C ASN A 291 -35.01 14.77 -20.25
N ARG A 292 -34.47 15.07 -19.05
CA ARG A 292 -34.83 14.45 -17.77
C ARG A 292 -34.69 15.48 -16.67
N GLU A 293 -35.76 15.81 -15.97
CA GLU A 293 -35.68 16.69 -14.80
C GLU A 293 -35.32 15.87 -13.56
N GLY A 294 -34.44 16.41 -12.73
CA GLY A 294 -34.08 15.81 -11.44
C GLY A 294 -32.65 16.10 -11.03
N THR A 295 -32.45 16.15 -9.71
CA THR A 295 -31.13 16.29 -9.10
C THR A 295 -30.82 15.02 -8.32
N LEU A 296 -29.69 14.41 -8.63
CA LEU A 296 -29.21 13.20 -7.96
C LEU A 296 -28.04 13.52 -7.04
N SER A 297 -28.04 12.94 -5.85
CA SER A 297 -26.93 13.06 -4.90
C SER A 297 -25.76 12.21 -5.38
N VAL A 298 -24.57 12.81 -5.48
CA VAL A 298 -23.37 12.08 -5.89
C VAL A 298 -22.80 11.32 -4.70
N THR A 299 -22.61 10.01 -4.83
CA THR A 299 -21.98 9.15 -3.81
C THR A 299 -20.48 9.07 -3.96
N ASN A 300 -20.02 9.06 -5.21
CA ASN A 300 -18.62 9.00 -5.52
C ASN A 300 -18.36 9.63 -6.89
N LEU A 301 -17.18 10.21 -7.03
CA LEU A 301 -16.75 10.94 -8.20
C LEU A 301 -15.31 10.56 -8.51
N SER A 302 -15.00 10.36 -9.78
CA SER A 302 -13.65 10.27 -10.30
C SER A 302 -13.52 11.08 -11.57
N TYR A 303 -12.30 11.25 -12.07
CA TYR A 303 -12.06 11.97 -13.31
C TYR A 303 -12.88 11.39 -14.49
N ASN A 304 -13.07 10.06 -14.50
CA ASN A 304 -13.76 9.32 -15.56
C ASN A 304 -15.01 8.56 -15.08
N GLY A 305 -15.55 8.89 -13.91
CA GLY A 305 -16.64 8.10 -13.34
C GLY A 305 -17.49 8.86 -12.36
N LEU A 306 -18.77 8.49 -12.32
CA LEU A 306 -19.77 9.09 -11.44
C LEU A 306 -20.64 7.99 -10.86
N GLY A 307 -20.86 8.03 -9.54
CA GLY A 307 -21.89 7.25 -8.86
C GLY A 307 -22.88 8.16 -8.17
N VAL A 308 -24.17 7.85 -8.26
CA VAL A 308 -25.27 8.67 -7.74
C VAL A 308 -26.27 7.81 -6.96
N LEU A 309 -26.87 8.38 -5.92
CA LEU A 309 -28.03 7.79 -5.25
C LEU A 309 -29.28 8.04 -6.09
N LEU A 310 -30.11 7.01 -6.19
CA LEU A 310 -31.44 7.09 -6.74
C LEU A 310 -32.43 7.33 -5.59
N PRO A 311 -33.42 8.22 -5.75
CA PRO A 311 -34.43 8.44 -4.72
C PRO A 311 -35.27 7.16 -4.50
N GLU A 312 -35.51 6.81 -3.23
CA GLU A 312 -36.20 5.56 -2.84
C GLU A 312 -37.64 5.46 -3.36
N GLN A 313 -38.32 6.59 -3.54
CA GLN A 313 -39.75 6.63 -3.81
C GLN A 313 -40.08 6.75 -5.31
N GLU A 314 -39.11 7.11 -6.14
CA GLU A 314 -39.27 7.18 -7.59
C GLU A 314 -37.95 6.79 -8.25
N LEU A 315 -37.78 5.52 -8.63
CA LEU A 315 -36.81 5.21 -9.67
C LEU A 315 -37.10 6.20 -10.81
N PRO A 316 -36.13 7.01 -11.27
CA PRO A 316 -36.32 7.79 -12.48
C PRO A 316 -36.65 6.77 -13.57
N ARG A 317 -37.93 6.68 -13.94
CA ARG A 317 -38.44 5.57 -14.76
C ARG A 317 -37.57 5.49 -16.01
N GLY A 318 -36.94 4.34 -16.22
CA GLY A 318 -36.13 4.07 -17.41
C GLY A 318 -34.67 4.50 -17.33
N LEU A 319 -33.98 4.37 -16.19
CA LEU A 319 -32.52 4.23 -16.17
C LEU A 319 -32.14 2.77 -16.42
N ALA A 320 -31.28 2.53 -17.42
CA ALA A 320 -30.81 1.19 -17.75
C ALA A 320 -29.28 1.17 -17.91
N ARG A 321 -28.68 0.00 -17.66
CA ARG A 321 -27.28 -0.25 -17.99
C ARG A 321 -27.05 0.00 -19.49
N GLY A 322 -25.95 0.67 -19.82
CA GLY A 322 -25.57 1.07 -21.18
C GLY A 322 -26.15 2.40 -21.62
N GLN A 323 -27.11 2.96 -20.89
CA GLN A 323 -27.71 4.24 -21.22
C GLN A 323 -26.73 5.41 -21.02
N GLU A 324 -26.80 6.39 -21.92
CA GLU A 324 -26.09 7.66 -21.81
C GLU A 324 -26.97 8.73 -21.16
N LEU A 325 -26.41 9.45 -20.18
CA LEU A 325 -27.01 10.60 -19.52
C LEU A 325 -26.13 11.83 -19.77
N GLU A 326 -26.72 12.95 -20.16
CA GLU A 326 -26.04 14.25 -20.17
C GLU A 326 -26.62 15.11 -19.05
N GLY A 327 -25.76 15.86 -18.36
CA GLY A 327 -26.15 16.71 -17.25
C GLY A 327 -25.02 17.60 -16.75
N GLU A 328 -25.25 18.23 -15.61
CA GLU A 328 -24.33 19.16 -14.98
C GLU A 328 -23.96 18.70 -13.58
N LEU A 329 -22.67 18.53 -13.34
CA LEU A 329 -22.11 18.26 -12.03
C LEU A 329 -21.90 19.61 -11.32
N GLN A 330 -22.72 19.87 -10.32
CA GLN A 330 -22.53 21.02 -9.44
C GLN A 330 -21.43 20.70 -8.43
N ILE A 331 -20.40 21.53 -8.35
CA ILE A 331 -19.34 21.47 -7.35
C ILE A 331 -19.24 22.83 -6.66
N GLY A 332 -19.80 22.92 -5.46
CA GLY A 332 -19.93 24.21 -4.78
C GLY A 332 -20.80 25.17 -5.59
N ALA A 333 -20.23 26.29 -6.04
CA ALA A 333 -20.90 27.27 -6.89
C ALA A 333 -20.74 27.00 -8.40
N GLU A 334 -19.90 26.05 -8.78
CA GLU A 334 -19.57 25.78 -10.18
C GLU A 334 -20.40 24.64 -10.77
N PHE A 335 -20.55 24.64 -12.10
CA PHE A 335 -21.25 23.62 -12.85
C PHE A 335 -20.36 23.10 -13.99
N ILE A 336 -20.15 21.79 -14.02
CA ILE A 336 -19.33 21.10 -15.02
C ILE A 336 -20.25 20.24 -15.88
N ARG A 337 -20.23 20.47 -17.21
CA ARG A 337 -21.05 19.68 -18.13
C ARG A 337 -20.43 18.32 -18.35
N VAL A 338 -21.19 17.27 -18.09
CA VAL A 338 -20.72 15.89 -18.17
C VAL A 338 -21.70 14.99 -18.91
N ARG A 339 -21.14 13.93 -19.47
CA ARG A 339 -21.86 12.82 -20.06
C ARG A 339 -21.48 11.53 -19.36
N VAL A 340 -22.45 10.74 -18.96
CA VAL A 340 -22.28 9.52 -18.17
C VAL A 340 -22.89 8.34 -18.89
N GLN A 341 -22.08 7.35 -19.25
CA GLN A 341 -22.54 6.06 -19.74
C GLN A 341 -22.70 5.10 -18.56
N LEU A 342 -23.94 4.76 -18.22
CA LEU A 342 -24.26 3.92 -17.06
C LEU A 342 -23.68 2.51 -17.22
N ALA A 343 -22.77 2.14 -16.33
CA ALA A 343 -22.18 0.81 -16.28
C ALA A 343 -23.00 -0.14 -15.39
N TYR A 344 -23.69 0.40 -14.38
CA TYR A 344 -24.55 -0.34 -13.47
C TYR A 344 -25.72 0.53 -12.99
N VAL A 345 -26.84 -0.13 -12.70
CA VAL A 345 -28.05 0.46 -12.10
C VAL A 345 -28.63 -0.57 -11.14
N THR A 346 -28.77 -0.19 -9.88
CA THR A 346 -29.49 -0.93 -8.83
C THR A 346 -30.69 -0.10 -8.37
N PRO A 347 -31.57 -0.61 -7.50
CA PRO A 347 -32.70 0.18 -7.02
C PRO A 347 -32.30 1.46 -6.29
N GLN A 348 -31.15 1.49 -5.63
CA GLN A 348 -30.69 2.64 -4.81
C GLN A 348 -29.55 3.44 -5.44
N VAL A 349 -28.82 2.89 -6.41
CA VAL A 349 -27.59 3.52 -6.94
C VAL A 349 -27.48 3.32 -8.44
N ALA A 350 -27.09 4.36 -9.15
CA ALA A 350 -26.62 4.25 -10.53
C ALA A 350 -25.19 4.77 -10.63
N GLY A 351 -24.43 4.26 -11.58
CA GLY A 351 -23.10 4.81 -11.85
C GLY A 351 -22.51 4.30 -13.14
N GLY A 352 -21.46 4.99 -13.59
CA GLY A 352 -20.93 4.76 -14.91
C GLY A 352 -19.70 5.56 -15.25
N PHE A 353 -19.31 5.46 -16.52
CA PHE A 353 -18.17 6.17 -17.09
C PHE A 353 -18.59 7.59 -17.41
N MET A 354 -17.89 8.55 -16.83
CA MET A 354 -18.13 9.98 -17.02
C MET A 354 -17.10 10.55 -17.99
N ARG A 355 -17.55 11.47 -18.84
CA ARG A 355 -16.71 12.31 -19.69
C ARG A 355 -17.13 13.77 -19.50
N VAL A 356 -16.17 14.63 -19.19
CA VAL A 356 -16.39 16.08 -19.21
C VAL A 356 -16.49 16.55 -20.66
N LEU A 357 -17.54 17.33 -20.95
CA LEU A 357 -17.84 17.76 -22.32
C LEU A 357 -17.00 18.96 -22.76
N ASP A 358 -16.63 19.83 -21.82
CA ASP A 358 -15.73 20.95 -22.06
C ASP A 358 -14.33 20.66 -21.47
N PRO A 359 -13.30 20.46 -22.31
CA PRO A 359 -11.95 20.21 -21.84
C PRO A 359 -11.39 21.27 -20.90
N ALA A 360 -11.83 22.53 -21.00
CA ALA A 360 -11.40 23.61 -20.10
C ALA A 360 -11.93 23.41 -18.67
N GLN A 361 -12.98 22.62 -18.48
CA GLN A 361 -13.53 22.28 -17.16
C GLN A 361 -12.84 21.06 -16.53
N ASN A 362 -11.97 20.34 -17.25
CA ASN A 362 -11.22 19.22 -16.69
C ASN A 362 -10.28 19.64 -15.57
N GLU A 363 -9.61 20.78 -15.72
CA GLU A 363 -8.70 21.33 -14.71
C GLU A 363 -9.45 21.59 -13.40
N ARG A 364 -10.66 22.14 -13.47
CA ARG A 364 -11.51 22.40 -12.30
C ARG A 364 -11.93 21.13 -11.58
N LEU A 365 -12.30 20.09 -12.34
CA LEU A 365 -12.60 18.78 -11.76
C LEU A 365 -11.36 18.19 -11.09
N ALA A 366 -10.17 18.33 -11.70
CA ALA A 366 -8.91 17.87 -11.13
C ALA A 366 -8.54 18.63 -9.85
N GLU A 367 -8.68 19.95 -9.83
CA GLU A 367 -8.47 20.81 -8.65
C GLU A 367 -9.43 20.45 -7.51
N PHE A 368 -10.68 20.09 -7.82
CA PHE A 368 -11.61 19.58 -6.82
C PHE A 368 -11.19 18.21 -6.28
N LEU A 369 -10.84 17.27 -7.16
CA LEU A 369 -10.57 15.87 -6.81
C LEU A 369 -9.22 15.67 -6.13
N ALA A 370 -8.14 16.27 -6.64
CA ALA A 370 -6.77 15.99 -6.21
C ALA A 370 -6.56 16.11 -4.68
N PRO A 371 -6.87 17.23 -4.01
CA PRO A 371 -6.67 17.32 -2.55
C PRO A 371 -7.53 16.32 -1.79
N ARG A 372 -8.74 16.10 -2.29
CA ARG A 372 -9.73 15.23 -1.66
C ARG A 372 -9.32 13.77 -1.70
N LEU A 373 -8.77 13.32 -2.84
CA LEU A 373 -8.19 11.99 -3.02
C LEU A 373 -6.99 11.77 -2.11
N LEU A 374 -6.08 12.74 -2.03
CA LEU A 374 -4.91 12.65 -1.14
C LEU A 374 -5.35 12.54 0.34
N GLY A 375 -6.33 13.34 0.76
CA GLY A 375 -6.81 13.36 2.15
C GLY A 375 -7.65 12.14 2.52
N GLN A 376 -8.56 11.71 1.66
CA GLN A 376 -9.42 10.54 1.89
C GLN A 376 -8.60 9.26 2.06
N ALA A 377 -7.47 9.16 1.37
CA ALA A 377 -6.61 7.98 1.44
C ALA A 377 -5.66 7.96 2.65
N LEU A 378 -5.68 8.99 3.50
CA LEU A 378 -4.83 9.03 4.69
C LEU A 378 -5.25 7.96 5.70
N GLU A 379 -4.29 7.11 6.04
CA GLU A 379 -4.40 6.06 7.04
C GLU A 379 -3.42 6.30 8.18
N GLU A 380 -3.88 6.19 9.42
CA GLU A 380 -3.05 6.37 10.62
C GLU A 380 -2.06 5.20 10.81
N LEU A 381 -0.79 5.56 11.01
CA LEU A 381 0.29 4.67 11.41
C LEU A 381 0.87 5.10 12.75
N PRO A 382 1.55 4.18 13.46
CA PRO A 382 2.34 4.55 14.63
C PRO A 382 3.27 5.71 14.29
N ALA A 383 3.15 6.78 15.07
CA ALA A 383 3.99 7.96 14.94
C ALA A 383 5.47 7.57 15.12
N PRO A 384 6.38 8.28 14.43
CA PRO A 384 7.79 7.97 14.51
C PRO A 384 8.37 8.23 15.89
N MET A 385 9.14 7.24 16.38
CA MET A 385 9.75 7.23 17.72
C MET A 385 11.17 7.80 17.75
N GLU A 386 11.78 8.03 16.58
CA GLU A 386 13.10 8.68 16.44
C GLU A 386 12.93 10.22 16.43
N GLU A 387 13.94 11.00 16.83
CA GLU A 387 13.82 12.45 17.16
C GLU A 387 13.66 13.38 15.94
N LYS A 388 13.10 14.63 16.00
CA LYS A 388 12.86 15.63 17.09
C LYS A 388 11.48 16.35 16.96
N PRO A 389 10.90 17.10 17.96
CA PRO A 389 11.55 17.80 19.08
C PRO A 389 10.87 17.68 20.47
N ILE A 390 11.45 18.40 21.45
CA ILE A 390 10.94 18.71 22.79
C ILE A 390 9.41 18.83 22.80
N ALA A 391 8.75 17.75 23.19
CA ALA A 391 7.31 17.70 23.32
C ALA A 391 6.93 18.37 24.65
N PRO A 392 6.10 19.44 24.65
CA PRO A 392 5.53 19.92 25.89
C PRO A 392 4.71 18.80 26.54
N SER A 393 4.61 18.84 27.88
CA SER A 393 3.84 17.83 28.62
C SER A 393 2.43 17.65 28.03
N GLY A 394 2.06 16.41 27.73
CA GLY A 394 0.77 16.05 27.16
C GLY A 394 0.65 16.19 25.64
N ALA A 395 1.73 16.52 24.92
CA ALA A 395 1.70 16.48 23.45
C ALA A 395 1.66 15.04 22.90
N ARG A 396 1.03 14.88 21.74
CA ARG A 396 0.83 13.59 21.06
C ARG A 396 1.31 13.68 19.62
N GLY A 397 2.02 12.64 19.18
CA GLY A 397 2.49 12.49 17.81
C GLY A 397 1.52 11.66 16.98
N TYR A 398 1.27 12.09 15.74
CA TYR A 398 0.42 11.40 14.78
C TYR A 398 1.13 11.31 13.43
N LEU A 399 1.01 10.15 12.77
CA LEU A 399 1.47 9.94 11.40
C LEU A 399 0.34 9.35 10.59
N PHE A 400 0.05 9.98 9.45
CA PHE A 400 -0.86 9.44 8.45
C PHE A 400 -0.15 9.32 7.11
N VAL A 401 -0.45 8.25 6.38
CA VAL A 401 0.13 7.99 5.06
C VAL A 401 -0.97 7.67 4.05
N GLY A 402 -0.81 8.07 2.80
CA GLY A 402 -1.83 7.91 1.76
C GLY A 402 -1.28 7.62 0.36
N LEU A 403 -2.10 7.93 -0.65
CA LEU A 403 -1.74 7.80 -2.07
C LEU A 403 -0.57 8.73 -2.44
N HIS A 404 0.15 8.43 -3.53
CA HIS A 404 1.21 9.29 -4.07
C HIS A 404 2.26 9.74 -3.05
N ASN A 405 2.61 8.85 -2.12
CA ASN A 405 3.54 9.13 -1.03
C ASN A 405 3.10 10.34 -0.19
N THR A 406 1.78 10.51 -0.01
CA THR A 406 1.23 11.54 0.87
C THR A 406 1.53 11.17 2.31
N HIS A 407 2.07 12.12 3.07
CA HIS A 407 2.34 12.00 4.49
C HIS A 407 1.80 13.21 5.23
N LEU A 408 1.19 12.97 6.39
CA LEU A 408 0.81 13.99 7.35
C LEU A 408 1.40 13.58 8.70
N LEU A 409 2.36 14.35 9.18
CA LEU A 409 2.98 14.20 10.49
C LEU A 409 2.54 15.38 11.35
N ALA A 410 2.10 15.12 12.58
CA ALA A 410 1.67 16.17 13.51
C ALA A 410 2.10 15.87 14.93
N LEU A 411 2.75 16.83 15.58
CA LEU A 411 2.94 16.87 17.03
C LEU A 411 1.99 17.92 17.60
N VAL A 412 0.94 17.46 18.28
CA VAL A 412 -0.15 18.31 18.77
C VAL A 412 -0.07 18.42 20.29
N ALA A 413 0.05 19.65 20.79
CA ALA A 413 -0.05 19.95 22.22
C ALA A 413 -1.52 20.14 22.66
N PRO A 414 -1.82 20.07 23.97
CA PRO A 414 -3.16 20.33 24.49
C PRO A 414 -3.75 21.64 23.93
N GLY A 415 -5.05 21.63 23.63
CA GLY A 415 -5.74 22.75 22.98
C GLY A 415 -5.55 22.82 21.46
N ALA A 416 -5.26 21.68 20.81
CA ALA A 416 -5.09 21.58 19.35
C ALA A 416 -4.04 22.56 18.79
N ARG A 417 -2.90 22.70 19.48
CA ARG A 417 -1.78 23.54 19.02
C ARG A 417 -0.74 22.70 18.31
N LEU A 418 -0.47 23.02 17.03
CA LEU A 418 0.59 22.37 16.27
C LEU A 418 1.96 22.83 16.80
N VAL A 419 2.72 21.91 17.37
CA VAL A 419 4.09 22.15 17.85
C VAL A 419 5.08 21.95 16.70
N HIS A 420 4.88 20.86 15.97
CA HIS A 420 5.62 20.52 14.77
C HIS A 420 4.68 19.79 13.82
N GLY A 421 4.84 20.01 12.52
CA GLY A 421 4.01 19.32 11.54
C GLY A 421 4.68 19.29 10.18
N ARG A 422 4.36 18.26 9.41
CA ARG A 422 4.72 18.15 8.00
C ARG A 422 3.55 17.57 7.21
N ILE A 423 3.23 18.21 6.10
CA ILE A 423 2.42 17.63 5.02
C ILE A 423 3.36 17.45 3.83
N ALA A 424 3.43 16.25 3.26
CA ALA A 424 4.23 15.99 2.07
C ALA A 424 3.40 15.21 1.07
N PHE A 425 3.48 15.55 -0.22
CA PHE A 425 2.86 14.81 -1.32
C PHE A 425 3.56 15.15 -2.63
N MET A 426 3.62 14.20 -3.56
CA MET A 426 4.24 14.36 -4.87
C MET A 426 5.72 14.81 -4.76
N ASP A 427 6.02 16.05 -5.13
CA ASP A 427 7.33 16.71 -5.11
C ASP A 427 7.36 17.89 -4.13
N ARG A 428 6.37 18.03 -3.24
CA ARG A 428 6.23 19.16 -2.32
C ARG A 428 6.12 18.71 -0.88
N THR A 429 6.61 19.57 0.00
CA THR A 429 6.35 19.44 1.43
C THR A 429 6.15 20.80 2.08
N LEU A 430 5.22 20.84 3.02
CA LEU A 430 4.84 21.99 3.83
C LEU A 430 5.08 21.65 5.30
N ASN A 431 6.00 22.37 5.93
CA ASN A 431 6.39 22.16 7.32
C ASN A 431 5.89 23.30 8.20
N TRP A 432 5.53 22.96 9.43
CA TRP A 432 5.31 23.92 10.51
C TRP A 432 6.53 23.92 11.43
N GLU A 433 7.32 24.99 11.32
CA GLU A 433 8.58 25.15 12.03
C GLU A 433 8.63 26.53 12.69
N ARG A 434 8.97 26.59 13.98
CA ARG A 434 9.14 27.86 14.72
C ARG A 434 7.94 28.81 14.59
N ASN A 435 6.72 28.24 14.65
CA ASN A 435 5.44 28.95 14.49
C ASN A 435 5.23 29.62 13.11
N ALA A 436 5.85 29.07 12.05
CA ALA A 436 5.64 29.53 10.69
C ALA A 436 5.56 28.35 9.71
N LEU A 437 4.84 28.56 8.61
CA LEU A 437 4.83 27.63 7.49
C LEU A 437 6.06 27.84 6.60
N VAL A 438 6.72 26.74 6.24
CA VAL A 438 7.83 26.70 5.29
C VAL A 438 7.56 25.64 4.25
N ALA A 439 7.77 25.95 2.98
CA ALA A 439 7.59 25.01 1.88
C ALA A 439 8.94 24.59 1.27
N TYR A 440 9.02 23.34 0.83
CA TYR A 440 10.16 22.79 0.13
C TYR A 440 9.72 22.03 -1.13
N ALA A 441 10.57 22.05 -2.15
CA ALA A 441 10.53 21.16 -3.30
C ALA A 441 11.42 19.93 -3.05
N CYS A 442 11.01 18.79 -3.59
CA CYS A 442 11.75 17.53 -3.51
C CYS A 442 12.04 17.04 -4.94
N PRO A 443 13.12 17.49 -5.60
CA PRO A 443 13.40 17.16 -7.01
C PRO A 443 13.54 15.66 -7.29
N CYS A 444 14.01 14.90 -6.31
CA CYS A 444 14.14 13.45 -6.38
C CYS A 444 12.86 12.71 -5.94
N GLY A 445 11.76 13.43 -5.71
CA GLY A 445 10.52 12.93 -5.12
C GLY A 445 10.54 12.92 -3.59
N VAL A 446 9.36 12.73 -2.98
CA VAL A 446 9.23 12.60 -1.53
C VAL A 446 9.80 11.25 -1.09
N ILE A 447 10.93 11.30 -0.39
CA ILE A 447 11.48 10.18 0.39
C ILE A 447 10.50 9.88 1.53
N PHE A 448 10.46 8.64 2.03
CA PHE A 448 9.61 8.22 3.15
C PHE A 448 10.34 8.33 4.52
N PRO A 449 10.65 9.52 5.09
CA PRO A 449 11.03 9.54 6.48
C PRO A 449 9.74 9.36 7.29
N ARG A 450 9.56 8.17 7.87
CA ARG A 450 8.92 8.08 9.18
C ARG A 450 9.83 8.72 10.24
N ASP A 451 10.32 9.92 9.97
CA ASP A 451 11.20 10.71 10.81
C ASP A 451 10.73 12.16 10.72
N TRP A 452 10.99 12.91 11.78
CA TRP A 452 10.60 14.31 11.87
C TRP A 452 11.43 15.21 10.96
N GLU A 453 12.69 14.84 10.70
CA GLU A 453 13.61 15.63 9.88
C GLU A 453 13.56 15.20 8.41
N LEU A 454 13.74 16.18 7.52
CA LEU A 454 13.96 15.95 6.09
C LEU A 454 15.47 15.96 5.83
N PRO A 455 16.03 14.99 5.07
CA PRO A 455 17.42 15.06 4.66
C PRO A 455 17.69 16.35 3.88
N SER A 456 18.63 17.17 4.34
CA SER A 456 18.89 18.50 3.77
C SER A 456 19.40 18.46 2.33
N ASP A 457 19.97 17.34 1.92
CA ASP A 457 20.44 17.06 0.56
C ASP A 457 19.33 16.65 -0.41
N ALA A 458 18.13 16.34 0.11
CA ALA A 458 17.00 15.86 -0.68
C ALA A 458 15.91 16.92 -0.93
N VAL A 459 16.05 18.13 -0.37
CA VAL A 459 15.02 19.17 -0.40
C VAL A 459 15.57 20.55 -0.73
N GLU A 460 14.80 21.33 -1.48
CA GLU A 460 15.09 22.72 -1.83
C GLU A 460 14.04 23.64 -1.22
N ARG A 461 14.44 24.57 -0.36
CA ARG A 461 13.51 25.50 0.30
C ARG A 461 12.95 26.52 -0.68
N LEU A 462 11.63 26.68 -0.70
CA LEU A 462 10.96 27.71 -1.50
C LEU A 462 11.06 29.09 -0.81
N PRO A 463 11.13 30.18 -1.59
CA PRO A 463 11.24 31.54 -1.04
C PRO A 463 10.02 31.94 -0.24
N GLU A 464 8.84 31.47 -0.64
CA GLU A 464 7.56 31.68 0.03
C GLU A 464 6.68 30.43 -0.06
N VAL A 465 5.59 30.39 0.69
CA VAL A 465 4.61 29.30 0.65
C VAL A 465 3.56 29.62 -0.43
N PRO A 466 3.50 28.87 -1.54
CA PRO A 466 2.51 29.11 -2.59
C PRO A 466 1.07 29.02 -2.05
N ALA A 467 0.20 29.92 -2.50
CA ALA A 467 -1.19 29.98 -2.04
C ALA A 467 -1.96 28.71 -2.42
N GLU A 468 -1.69 28.17 -3.61
CA GLU A 468 -2.26 26.94 -4.13
C GLU A 468 -1.86 25.74 -3.28
N LEU A 469 -0.59 25.67 -2.85
CA LEU A 469 -0.10 24.62 -1.96
C LEU A 469 -0.82 24.67 -0.60
N ARG A 470 -0.97 25.86 -0.02
CA ARG A 470 -1.71 26.05 1.23
C ARG A 470 -3.17 25.63 1.09
N GLN A 471 -3.83 26.03 0.01
CA GLN A 471 -5.22 25.69 -0.26
C GLN A 471 -5.40 24.18 -0.50
N MET A 472 -4.48 23.54 -1.22
CA MET A 472 -4.43 22.09 -1.44
C MET A 472 -4.34 21.34 -0.10
N CYS A 473 -3.41 21.74 0.78
CA CYS A 473 -3.28 21.18 2.13
C CYS A 473 -4.57 21.35 2.94
N ARG A 474 -5.21 22.52 2.89
CA ARG A 474 -6.47 22.77 3.61
C ARG A 474 -7.57 21.82 3.18
N LEU A 475 -7.81 21.70 1.87
CA LEU A 475 -8.83 20.81 1.31
C LEU A 475 -8.53 19.33 1.62
N MET A 476 -7.24 18.95 1.64
CA MET A 476 -6.79 17.62 2.02
C MET A 476 -7.10 17.32 3.50
N ILE A 477 -6.85 18.26 4.41
CA ILE A 477 -7.17 18.11 5.84
C ILE A 477 -8.69 18.01 6.07
N GLU A 478 -9.47 18.81 5.34
CA GLU A 478 -10.94 18.79 5.41
C GLU A 478 -11.49 17.41 4.97
N SER A 479 -11.00 16.85 3.87
CA SER A 479 -11.47 15.55 3.35
C SER A 479 -10.97 14.35 4.16
N ALA A 480 -9.86 14.48 4.88
CA ALA A 480 -9.27 13.38 5.64
C ALA A 480 -10.12 12.95 6.86
N SER A 481 -9.98 11.69 7.25
CA SER A 481 -10.57 11.14 8.49
C SER A 481 -9.57 11.25 9.65
N LEU A 482 -9.28 12.48 10.08
CA LEU A 482 -8.31 12.77 11.15
C LEU A 482 -9.01 12.94 12.52
N PRO A 483 -8.31 12.66 13.63
CA PRO A 483 -8.71 13.11 14.95
C PRO A 483 -8.94 14.62 14.97
N GLU A 484 -9.97 15.06 15.69
CA GLU A 484 -10.40 16.46 15.67
C GLU A 484 -9.29 17.43 16.11
N GLU A 485 -8.46 17.04 17.08
CA GLU A 485 -7.33 17.84 17.54
C GLU A 485 -6.25 18.03 16.47
N VAL A 486 -6.02 17.02 15.61
CA VAL A 486 -5.07 17.09 14.50
C VAL A 486 -5.63 17.98 13.40
N ARG A 487 -6.92 17.81 13.06
CA ARG A 487 -7.64 18.66 12.10
C ARG A 487 -7.57 20.12 12.53
N ALA A 488 -7.99 20.43 13.75
CA ALA A 488 -7.99 21.79 14.27
C ALA A 488 -6.59 22.40 14.31
N ALA A 489 -5.58 21.65 14.75
CA ALA A 489 -4.19 22.12 14.80
C ALA A 489 -3.65 22.52 13.43
N TRP A 490 -3.89 21.71 12.40
CA TRP A 490 -3.49 22.03 11.03
C TRP A 490 -4.30 23.16 10.43
N MET A 491 -5.62 23.19 10.64
CA MET A 491 -6.47 24.26 10.11
C MET A 491 -6.09 25.63 10.68
N ASN A 492 -5.72 25.70 11.97
CA ASN A 492 -5.21 26.93 12.58
C ASN A 492 -3.87 27.36 11.96
N ALA A 493 -2.95 26.41 11.73
CA ALA A 493 -1.66 26.67 11.12
C ALA A 493 -1.76 27.10 9.64
N LEU A 494 -2.77 26.63 8.92
CA LEU A 494 -3.01 26.94 7.50
C LEU A 494 -3.78 28.25 7.27
N THR A 495 -4.45 28.77 8.30
CA THR A 495 -5.26 30.00 8.21
C THR A 495 -4.57 31.23 8.80
N GLY A 496 -3.65 31.05 9.75
CA GLY A 496 -2.72 32.09 10.22
C GLY A 496 -1.65 32.41 9.18
#